data_AF-A0A077UG04-F1
#
_entry.id   AF-A0A077UG04-F1
#
_cell.length_a   1.000
_cell.length_b   1.000
_cell.length_c   1.000
_cell.angle_alpha   90.00
_cell.angle_beta   90.00
_cell.angle_gamma   90.00
#
_symmetry.space_group_name_H-M   'P 1'
#
loop_
_entity.id
_entity.type
_entity.pdbx_description
1 polymer ?
#
loop_
_entity_poly.entity_id
_entity_poly.type
_entity_poly.pdbx_seq_one_letter_code
_entity_poly.pdbx_strand_id
1 'polypeptide(L)'
;MNDIIESLIYEVNNMQQNFENVKSQQQDHDFHQIVKPYTVHIDNLLNEMKLQREIIIEIPYMNARKFELLIANVEQLSVECHFKRTSRKLFIEKLKSVHYDLKNILDGLVKEGIYG
;
A
#
# COMPACT_ATOMS: atom_id res chain seq x y z
N MET A 1 7.26 -9.71 -10.08
CA MET A 1 6.91 -9.93 -8.65
C MET A 1 7.55 -8.88 -7.78
N ASN A 2 8.89 -8.78 -7.74
CA ASN A 2 9.58 -7.69 -7.04
C ASN A 2 9.13 -6.31 -7.51
N ASP A 3 9.01 -6.11 -8.83
CA ASP A 3 8.56 -4.83 -9.40
C ASP A 3 7.20 -4.36 -8.88
N ILE A 4 6.27 -5.29 -8.58
CA ILE A 4 4.93 -4.97 -8.04
C ILE A 4 5.05 -4.52 -6.58
N ILE A 5 5.82 -5.26 -5.77
CA ILE A 5 6.03 -4.91 -4.36
C ILE A 5 6.80 -3.59 -4.22
N GLU A 6 7.81 -3.38 -5.06
CA GLU A 6 8.55 -2.12 -5.14
C GLU A 6 7.64 -0.97 -5.58
N SER A 7 6.78 -1.20 -6.58
CA SER A 7 5.76 -0.22 -7.01
C SER A 7 4.80 0.12 -5.87
N LEU A 8 4.31 -0.87 -5.11
CA LEU A 8 3.46 -0.64 -3.94
C LEU A 8 4.18 0.11 -2.83
N ILE A 9 5.46 -0.17 -2.57
CA ILE A 9 6.27 0.58 -1.60
C ILE A 9 6.41 2.04 -2.04
N TYR A 10 6.70 2.28 -3.32
CA TYR A 10 6.74 3.61 -3.90
C TYR A 10 5.40 4.33 -3.74
N GLU A 11 4.29 3.67 -4.04
CA GLU A 11 2.96 4.26 -3.89
C GLU A 11 2.59 4.56 -2.45
N VAL A 12 2.93 3.70 -1.49
CA VAL A 12 2.70 3.97 -0.06
C VAL A 12 3.50 5.20 0.40
N ASN A 13 4.73 5.40 -0.11
CA ASN A 13 5.47 6.64 0.13
C ASN A 13 4.76 7.86 -0.49
N ASN A 14 4.21 7.73 -1.70
CA ASN A 14 3.41 8.79 -2.33
C ASN A 14 2.13 9.09 -1.53
N MET A 15 1.46 8.08 -0.97
CA MET A 15 0.32 8.27 -0.07
C MET A 15 0.73 9.10 1.15
N GLN A 16 1.91 8.88 1.73
CA GLN A 16 2.41 9.73 2.80
C GLN A 16 2.56 11.18 2.35
N GLN A 17 3.17 11.43 1.18
CA GLN A 17 3.33 12.79 0.65
C GLN A 17 1.99 13.48 0.38
N ASN A 18 1.06 12.76 -0.27
CA ASN A 18 -0.30 13.25 -0.52
C ASN A 18 -1.02 13.62 0.78
N PHE A 19 -0.90 12.77 1.80
CA PHE A 19 -1.46 13.04 3.11
C PHE A 19 -0.89 14.32 3.74
N GLU A 20 0.43 14.53 3.69
CA GLU A 20 1.04 15.77 4.19
C GLU A 20 0.62 17.00 3.37
N ASN A 21 0.43 16.85 2.06
CA ASN A 21 -0.05 17.93 1.18
C ASN A 21 -1.46 18.37 1.56
N VAL A 22 -2.44 17.45 1.65
CA VAL A 22 -3.82 17.81 2.02
C VAL A 22 -3.92 18.35 3.45
N LYS A 23 -3.01 17.90 4.34
CA LYS A 23 -2.88 18.44 5.71
C LYS A 23 -2.31 19.85 5.75
N SER A 24 -1.30 20.15 4.95
CA SER A 24 -0.70 21.49 4.92
C SER A 24 -1.61 22.50 4.21
N GLN A 25 -2.22 22.10 3.10
CA GLN A 25 -3.10 22.94 2.28
C GLN A 25 -4.50 23.12 2.86
N GLN A 26 -4.90 22.27 3.82
CA GLN A 26 -6.26 22.24 4.37
C GLN A 26 -7.33 22.10 3.28
N GLN A 27 -7.01 21.34 2.23
CA GLN A 27 -7.87 21.11 1.08
C GLN A 27 -7.85 19.63 0.69
N ASP A 28 -9.04 19.09 0.43
CA ASP A 28 -9.19 17.72 -0.09
C ASP A 28 -8.86 17.73 -1.58
N HIS A 29 -8.28 16.63 -2.08
CA HIS A 29 -8.11 16.47 -3.52
C HIS A 29 -9.46 16.25 -4.21
N ASP A 30 -9.54 16.60 -5.49
CA ASP A 30 -10.74 16.38 -6.29
C ASP A 30 -11.02 14.88 -6.47
N PHE A 31 -12.27 14.49 -6.20
CA PHE A 31 -12.65 13.08 -6.23
C PHE A 31 -12.54 12.45 -7.62
N HIS A 32 -12.97 13.14 -8.68
CA HIS A 32 -13.05 12.58 -10.02
C HIS A 32 -11.74 12.69 -10.79
N GLN A 33 -10.99 13.76 -10.55
CA GLN A 33 -9.74 14.06 -11.25
C GLN A 33 -8.53 13.42 -10.58
N ILE A 34 -8.55 13.23 -9.26
CA ILE A 34 -7.38 12.76 -8.51
C ILE A 34 -7.70 11.45 -7.78
N VAL A 35 -8.66 11.46 -6.84
CA VAL A 35 -8.87 10.33 -5.93
C VAL A 35 -9.25 9.07 -6.69
N LYS A 36 -10.29 9.12 -7.53
CA LYS A 36 -10.78 7.95 -8.25
C LYS A 36 -9.75 7.37 -9.23
N PRO A 37 -9.06 8.15 -10.08
CA PRO A 37 -7.99 7.61 -10.92
C PRO A 37 -6.86 7.00 -10.10
N TYR A 38 -6.48 7.63 -8.99
CA TYR A 38 -5.43 7.13 -8.11
C TYR A 38 -5.80 5.79 -7.47
N THR A 39 -6.99 5.67 -6.90
CA THR A 39 -7.44 4.41 -6.27
C THR A 39 -7.55 3.28 -7.29
N VAL A 40 -8.00 3.57 -8.52
CA VAL A 40 -8.04 2.57 -9.61
C VAL A 40 -6.64 2.07 -9.99
N HIS A 41 -5.64 2.95 -10.02
CA HIS A 41 -4.26 2.56 -10.24
C HIS A 41 -3.75 1.62 -9.12
N ILE A 42 -4.05 1.96 -7.87
CA ILE A 42 -3.71 1.11 -6.71
C ILE A 42 -4.43 -0.24 -6.77
N ASP A 43 -5.72 -0.25 -7.11
CA ASP A 43 -6.50 -1.50 -7.25
C ASP A 43 -5.88 -2.44 -8.28
N ASN A 44 -5.36 -1.90 -9.39
CA ASN A 44 -4.67 -2.70 -10.41
C ASN A 44 -3.39 -3.35 -9.85
N LEU A 45 -2.55 -2.58 -9.15
CA LEU A 45 -1.34 -3.12 -8.50
C LEU A 45 -1.68 -4.21 -7.47
N LEU A 46 -2.74 -4.00 -6.68
CA LEU A 46 -3.20 -4.97 -5.69
C LEU A 46 -3.78 -6.23 -6.35
N ASN A 47 -4.47 -6.09 -7.49
CA ASN A 47 -4.95 -7.23 -8.26
C ASN A 47 -3.79 -8.07 -8.82
N GLU A 48 -2.72 -7.44 -9.31
CA GLU A 48 -1.51 -8.15 -9.73
C GLU A 48 -0.82 -8.87 -8.55
N MET A 49 -0.75 -8.23 -7.38
CA MET A 49 -0.23 -8.84 -6.16
C MET A 49 -1.07 -10.05 -5.71
N LYS A 50 -2.41 -9.98 -5.84
CA LYS A 50 -3.33 -11.09 -5.51
C LYS A 50 -3.08 -12.34 -6.36
N LEU A 51 -2.61 -12.20 -7.60
CA LEU A 51 -2.23 -13.35 -8.44
C LEU A 51 -1.05 -14.16 -7.85
N GLN A 52 -0.28 -13.54 -6.96
CA GLN A 52 0.91 -14.12 -6.33
C GLN A 52 0.67 -14.52 -4.87
N ARG A 53 -0.60 -14.51 -4.43
CA ARG A 53 -1.00 -14.77 -3.05
C ARG A 53 -0.36 -16.02 -2.47
N GLU A 54 -0.41 -17.16 -3.18
CA GLU A 54 0.09 -18.44 -2.67
C GLU A 54 1.59 -18.41 -2.36
N ILE A 55 2.38 -17.61 -3.08
CA ILE A 55 3.81 -17.45 -2.80
C ILE A 55 3.99 -16.51 -1.60
N ILE A 56 3.24 -15.40 -1.55
CA ILE A 56 3.38 -14.37 -0.52
C ILE A 56 2.98 -14.88 0.86
N ILE A 57 1.95 -15.72 0.98
CA ILE A 57 1.48 -16.21 2.28
C ILE A 57 2.44 -17.20 2.94
N GLU A 58 3.34 -17.82 2.18
CA GLU A 58 4.35 -18.77 2.66
C GLU A 58 5.65 -18.07 3.10
N ILE A 59 5.81 -16.78 2.78
CA ILE A 59 6.96 -15.98 3.23
C ILE A 59 6.96 -15.86 4.76
N PRO A 60 8.14 -15.93 5.42
CA PRO A 60 8.25 -15.68 6.84
C PRO A 60 7.54 -14.41 7.29
N TYR A 61 6.80 -14.51 8.40
CA TYR A 61 5.97 -13.43 8.98
C TYR A 61 4.71 -13.06 8.18
N MET A 62 4.42 -13.72 7.07
CA MET A 62 3.15 -13.62 6.35
C MET A 62 2.23 -14.83 6.64
N ASN A 63 0.96 -14.64 6.31
CA ASN A 63 -0.07 -15.67 6.24
C ASN A 63 -1.29 -15.09 5.51
N ALA A 64 -2.28 -15.92 5.21
CA ALA A 64 -3.51 -15.50 4.54
C ALA A 64 -4.19 -14.30 5.20
N ARG A 65 -4.32 -14.29 6.54
CA ARG A 65 -4.99 -13.18 7.25
C ARG A 65 -4.20 -11.87 7.12
N LYS A 66 -2.88 -11.92 7.27
CA LYS A 66 -2.02 -10.74 7.10
C LYS A 66 -2.06 -10.21 5.67
N PHE A 67 -2.10 -11.10 4.69
CA PHE A 67 -2.24 -10.72 3.29
C PHE A 67 -3.54 -9.94 3.04
N GLU A 68 -4.69 -10.45 3.46
CA GLU A 68 -5.97 -9.73 3.30
C GLU A 68 -5.98 -8.38 4.03
N LEU A 69 -5.41 -8.33 5.25
CA LEU A 69 -5.29 -7.08 6.01
C LEU A 69 -4.37 -6.07 5.32
N LEU A 70 -3.26 -6.51 4.73
CA LEU A 70 -2.35 -5.66 3.97
C LEU A 70 -3.08 -5.04 2.78
N ILE A 71 -3.78 -5.84 1.97
CA ILE A 71 -4.56 -5.36 0.83
C ILE A 71 -5.57 -4.30 1.29
N ALA A 72 -6.41 -4.62 2.28
CA ALA A 72 -7.43 -3.69 2.78
C ALA A 72 -6.83 -2.39 3.34
N ASN A 73 -5.67 -2.47 4.00
CA ASN A 73 -4.98 -1.30 4.52
C ASN A 73 -4.42 -0.42 3.39
N VAL A 74 -3.86 -0.99 2.32
CA VAL A 74 -3.39 -0.23 1.16
C VAL A 74 -4.55 0.45 0.44
N GLU A 75 -5.67 -0.26 0.23
CA GLU A 75 -6.89 0.31 -0.34
C GLU A 75 -7.38 1.51 0.48
N GLN A 76 -7.45 1.36 1.81
CA GLN A 76 -7.84 2.48 2.69
C GLN A 76 -6.86 3.65 2.65
N LEU A 77 -5.55 3.39 2.68
CA LEU A 77 -4.53 4.45 2.62
C LEU A 77 -4.60 5.22 1.31
N SER A 78 -4.89 4.55 0.19
CA SER A 78 -5.02 5.17 -1.13
C SER A 78 -6.15 6.19 -1.21
N VAL A 79 -7.20 6.01 -0.39
CA VAL A 79 -8.30 6.95 -0.28
C VAL A 79 -8.00 8.01 0.79
N GLU A 80 -7.62 7.57 1.99
CA GLU A 80 -7.46 8.42 3.17
C GLU A 80 -6.37 9.50 3.00
N CYS A 81 -5.35 9.24 2.17
CA CYS A 81 -4.26 10.19 1.91
C CYS A 81 -4.71 11.46 1.17
N HIS A 82 -5.94 11.50 0.66
CA HIS A 82 -6.47 12.61 -0.12
C HIS A 82 -7.45 13.51 0.66
N PHE A 83 -7.69 13.22 1.95
CA PHE A 83 -8.65 13.95 2.77
C PHE A 83 -7.98 14.62 3.98
N LYS A 84 -8.13 15.94 4.09
CA LYS A 84 -7.59 16.75 5.19
C LYS A 84 -8.16 16.36 6.55
N ARG A 85 -9.35 15.75 6.59
CA ARG A 85 -10.01 15.31 7.84
C ARG A 85 -9.50 13.97 8.36
N THR A 86 -8.75 13.21 7.57
CA THR A 86 -8.17 11.93 7.96
C THR A 86 -7.35 12.05 9.25
N SER A 87 -7.53 11.14 10.21
CA SER A 87 -6.78 11.19 11.47
C SER A 87 -5.30 10.91 11.24
N ARG A 88 -4.42 11.85 11.61
CA ARG A 88 -2.95 11.68 11.48
C ARG A 88 -2.44 10.48 12.25
N LYS A 89 -2.96 10.25 13.46
CA LYS A 89 -2.54 9.10 14.28
C LYS A 89 -2.87 7.78 13.57
N LEU A 90 -4.14 7.61 13.18
CA LEU A 90 -4.61 6.36 12.58
C LEU A 90 -3.97 6.11 11.21
N PHE A 91 -3.81 7.16 10.40
CA PHE A 91 -3.17 7.07 9.10
C PHE A 91 -1.71 6.63 9.22
N ILE A 92 -0.92 7.29 10.07
CA ILE A 92 0.51 6.99 10.23
C ILE A 92 0.74 5.60 10.85
N GLU A 93 -0.12 5.18 11.78
CA GLU A 93 -0.07 3.83 12.36
C GLU A 93 -0.29 2.76 11.28
N LYS A 94 -1.33 2.93 10.45
CA LYS A 94 -1.64 2.04 9.33
C LYS A 94 -0.53 2.05 8.27
N LEU A 95 -0.03 3.23 7.89
CA LEU A 95 1.07 3.41 6.94
C LEU A 95 2.33 2.64 7.37
N LYS A 96 2.70 2.75 8.66
CA LYS A 96 3.85 2.02 9.22
C LYS A 96 3.65 0.51 9.18
N SER A 97 2.45 0.02 9.49
CA SER A 97 2.13 -1.41 9.39
C SER A 97 2.30 -1.90 7.95
N VAL A 98 1.73 -1.18 6.99
CA VAL A 98 1.82 -1.53 5.56
C VAL A 98 3.28 -1.52 5.07
N HIS A 99 4.06 -0.50 5.42
CA HIS A 99 5.48 -0.46 5.07
C HIS A 99 6.26 -1.65 5.63
N TYR A 100 5.99 -2.02 6.87
CA TYR A 100 6.64 -3.16 7.51
C TYR A 100 6.30 -4.47 6.78
N ASP A 101 5.03 -4.70 6.49
CA ASP A 101 4.59 -5.92 5.80
C ASP A 101 5.15 -5.99 4.37
N LEU A 102 5.08 -4.91 3.59
CA LEU A 102 5.64 -4.87 2.23
C LEU A 102 7.15 -5.10 2.21
N LYS A 103 7.88 -4.53 3.18
CA LYS A 103 9.33 -4.76 3.30
C LYS A 103 9.66 -6.22 3.62
N ASN A 104 8.91 -6.84 4.54
CA ASN A 104 9.13 -8.26 4.85
C ASN A 104 8.84 -9.16 3.64
N ILE A 105 7.81 -8.84 2.86
CA ILE A 105 7.52 -9.55 1.61
C ILE A 105 8.69 -9.40 0.64
N LEU A 106 9.18 -8.18 0.40
CA LEU A 106 10.32 -7.94 -0.49
C LEU A 106 11.57 -8.69 -0.02
N ASP A 107 11.93 -8.57 1.26
CA ASP A 107 13.08 -9.26 1.84
C ASP A 107 12.95 -10.79 1.76
N GLY A 108 11.74 -11.31 1.90
CA GLY A 108 11.42 -12.74 1.77
C GLY A 108 11.60 -13.25 0.35
N LEU A 109 11.10 -12.52 -0.63
CA LEU A 109 11.24 -12.85 -2.06
C LEU A 109 12.71 -12.85 -2.51
N VAL A 110 13.52 -11.92 -1.98
CA VAL A 110 14.97 -11.87 -2.23
C VAL A 110 15.70 -13.06 -1.59
N LYS A 111 15.29 -13.50 -0.39
CA LYS A 111 15.96 -14.59 0.34
C LYS A 111 15.64 -15.98 -0.19
N GLU A 112 14.42 -16.22 -0.65
CA GLU A 112 13.97 -17.54 -1.17
C GLU A 112 14.57 -17.87 -2.56
N GLY A 113 15.42 -17.01 -3.12
CA GLY A 113 16.16 -17.34 -4.32
C GLY A 113 15.27 -17.56 -5.55
N ILE A 114 14.08 -16.94 -5.59
CA ILE A 114 13.26 -16.84 -6.81
C ILE A 114 13.95 -15.85 -7.75
N TYR A 115 15.14 -16.24 -8.23
CA TYR A 115 15.95 -15.59 -9.24
C TYR A 115 16.17 -16.61 -10.36
N GLY A 116 15.61 -16.30 -11.53
CA GLY A 116 15.69 -17.12 -12.74
C GLY A 116 14.32 -17.37 -13.33
#